data_AF-A0A495LD40-F1
#
_entry.id   AF-A0A495LD40-F1
#
_cell.length_a   1.000
_cell.length_b   1.000
_cell.length_c   1.000
_cell.angle_alpha   90.00
_cell.angle_beta   90.00
_cell.angle_gamma   90.00
#
_symmetry.space_group_name_H-M   'P 1'
#
loop_
_entity.id
_entity.type
_entity.pdbx_description
1 polymer ?
#
loop_
_entity_poly.entity_id
_entity_poly.type
_entity_poly.pdbx_seq_one_letter_code
_entity_poly.pdbx_strand_id
1 'polypeptide(L)' 'MDDTNKSLDDLVRAELGEEPSQEAKDYARELYERYRLTPTESEDARTPEE' A
#
# COMPACT_ATOMS: atom_id res chain seq x y z
N MET A 1 -0.99 25.30 12.33
CA MET A 1 -0.14 24.09 12.46
C MET A 1 -0.17 23.34 11.13
N ASP A 2 -0.22 24.08 10.03
CA ASP A 2 -0.68 23.55 8.75
C ASP A 2 0.47 23.57 7.73
N ASP A 3 1.38 24.52 7.86
CA ASP A 3 2.58 24.65 7.01
C ASP A 3 3.55 23.47 7.18
N THR A 4 3.72 22.96 8.41
CA THR A 4 4.55 21.78 8.68
C THR A 4 3.95 20.51 8.08
N ASN A 5 2.63 20.36 8.14
CA ASN A 5 1.94 19.22 7.54
C ASN A 5 1.98 19.27 6.01
N LYS A 6 1.86 20.46 5.42
CA LYS A 6 2.00 20.67 3.99
C LYS A 6 3.41 20.34 3.50
N SER A 7 4.43 20.76 4.25
CA SER A 7 5.83 20.41 3.98
C SER A 7 6.10 18.91 4.07
N LEU A 8 5.43 18.18 4.97
CA LEU A 8 5.55 16.73 5.06
C LEU A 8 4.89 16.04 3.88
N ASP A 9 3.70 16.47 3.46
CA ASP A 9 3.00 15.93 2.30
C ASP A 9 3.81 16.14 1.00
N ASP A 10 4.37 17.33 0.81
CA ASP A 10 5.25 17.65 -0.32
C ASP A 10 6.52 16.78 -0.34
N LEU A 11 7.15 16.56 0.83
CA LEU A 11 8.32 15.67 0.95
C LEU A 11 7.96 14.21 0.64
N VAL A 12 6.83 13.73 1.15
CA VAL A 12 6.36 12.36 0.92
C VAL A 12 6.02 12.15 -0.56
N ARG A 13 5.39 13.13 -1.21
CA ARG A 13 5.07 13.09 -2.64
C ARG A 13 6.31 13.18 -3.52
N ALA A 14 7.32 13.93 -3.10
CA ALA A 14 8.60 13.99 -3.81
C ALA A 14 9.36 12.64 -3.78
N GLU A 15 9.24 11.90 -2.67
CA GLU A 15 9.91 10.61 -2.49
C GLU A 15 9.13 9.44 -3.10
N LEU A 16 7.82 9.36 -2.83
CA LEU A 16 6.96 8.24 -3.25
C LEU A 16 6.35 8.44 -4.65
N GLY A 17 6.42 9.66 -5.19
CA GLY A 17 5.77 10.06 -6.43
C GLY A 17 4.34 10.57 -6.23
N GLU A 18 3.70 10.94 -7.35
CA GLU A 18 2.29 11.32 -7.35
C GLU A 18 1.38 10.15 -6.96
N GLU A 19 0.14 10.47 -6.57
CA GLU A 19 -0.87 9.45 -6.29
C GLU A 19 -1.01 8.52 -7.52
N PRO A 20 -1.01 7.19 -7.33
CA PRO A 20 -1.13 6.26 -8.45
C PRO A 20 -2.43 6.52 -9.22
N SER A 21 -2.35 6.43 -10.55
CA SER A 21 -3.51 6.64 -11.42
C SER A 21 -4.65 5.68 -11.07
N GLN A 22 -5.89 6.05 -11.41
CA GLN A 22 -7.05 5.18 -11.20
C GLN A 22 -6.84 3.81 -11.88
N GLU A 23 -6.24 3.80 -13.07
CA GLU A 23 -5.87 2.57 -13.79
C GLU A 23 -4.87 1.71 -13.00
N ALA A 24 -3.86 2.31 -12.37
CA ALA A 24 -2.90 1.58 -11.54
C ALA A 24 -3.58 0.98 -10.29
N LYS A 25 -4.54 1.69 -9.69
CA LYS A 25 -5.34 1.19 -8.57
C LYS A 25 -6.23 0.02 -8.99
N ASP A 26 -6.82 0.09 -10.18
CA ASP A 26 -7.66 -0.97 -10.72
C ASP A 26 -6.83 -2.22 -11.07
N TYR A 27 -5.63 -2.04 -11.64
CA TYR A 27 -4.68 -3.13 -11.88
C TYR A 27 -4.20 -3.80 -10.59
N ALA A 28 -3.89 -3.01 -9.56
CA ALA A 28 -3.52 -3.54 -8.24
C ALA A 28 -4.66 -4.36 -7.61
N ARG A 29 -5.91 -3.93 -7.79
CA ARG A 29 -7.09 -4.68 -7.35
C ARG A 29 -7.22 -6.01 -8.09
N GLU A 30 -7.12 -6.00 -9.43
CA GLU A 30 -7.17 -7.22 -10.23
C GLU A 30 -6.08 -8.21 -9.83
N LEU A 31 -4.87 -7.71 -9.56
CA LEU A 31 -3.75 -8.52 -9.08
C LEU A 31 -4.05 -9.15 -7.72
N TYR A 32 -4.56 -8.35 -6.77
CA TYR A 32 -4.94 -8.85 -5.47
C TYR A 32 -6.05 -9.91 -5.55
N GLU A 33 -7.06 -9.72 -6.40
CA GLU A 33 -8.11 -10.72 -6.59
C GLU A 33 -7.58 -12.01 -7.21
N ARG A 34 -6.65 -11.90 -8.18
CA ARG A 34 -6.03 -13.04 -8.86
C ARG A 34 -5.12 -13.85 -7.94
N TYR A 35 -4.34 -13.18 -7.11
CA TYR A 35 -3.30 -13.78 -6.28
C TYR A 35 -3.62 -13.76 -4.79
N ARG A 36 -4.86 -13.42 -4.42
CA ARG A 36 -5.39 -13.61 -3.07
C ARG A 36 -5.15 -15.05 -2.68
N LEU A 37 -4.14 -15.26 -1.86
CA LEU A 37 -3.98 -16.49 -1.11
C LEU A 37 -5.24 -16.64 -0.27
N THR A 38 -5.76 -17.86 -0.17
CA THR A 38 -6.84 -18.14 0.76
C THR A 38 -6.44 -17.59 2.13
N PRO A 39 -7.35 -16.97 2.90
CA PRO A 39 -6.98 -16.32 4.17
C PRO A 39 -6.28 -17.29 5.14
N THR A 40 -6.48 -18.60 4.96
CA THR A 40 -5.82 -19.68 5.70
C THR A 40 -4.33 -19.83 5.42
N GLU A 41 -3.79 -19.34 4.30
CA GLU A 41 -2.37 -19.47 3.94
C GLU A 41 -1.52 -18.25 4.34
N SER A 42 -2.16 -17.09 4.55
CA SER A 42 -1.49 -15.85 4.96
C SER A 42 -1.46 -15.63 6.48
N GLU A 43 -2.31 -16.33 7.24
CA GLU A 43 -2.31 -16.29 8.71
C GLU A 43 -1.32 -17.29 9.34
N ASP A 44 -0.97 -18.38 8.64
CA ASP A 44 -0.03 -19.41 9.11
C ASP A 44 1.45 -19.05 8.87
N ALA A 45 1.74 -18.05 8.02
CA ALA A 45 3.11 -17.56 7.78
C ALA A 45 3.61 -16.57 8.85
N ARG A 46 2.85 -16.32 9.91
CA ARG A 46 3.32 -15.65 11.14
C ARG A 46 3.35 -16.67 12.27
N THR A 47 4.28 -17.61 12.20
CA THR A 47 4.71 -18.34 13.40
C THR A 47 5.22 -17.32 14.43
N PRO A 48 4.68 -17.29 15.66
CA PRO A 48 5.31 -16.59 16.76
C PRO A 48 6.49 -17.46 17.19
N GLU A 49 7.72 -17.11 16.76
CA GLU A 49 8.92 -17.72 17.33
C GLU A 49 9.39 -16.88 18.52
N GLU A 50 8.99 -17.40 19.70
CA GLU A 50 9.58 -17.34 21.05
C GLU A 50 9.87 -15.98 21.72
#